data_AF-A0A511MYC3-F1
#
_entry.id   AF-A0A511MYC3-F1
#
_cell.length_a   1.000
_cell.length_b   1.000
_cell.length_c   1.000
_cell.angle_alpha   90.00
_cell.angle_beta   90.00
_cell.angle_gamma   90.00
#
_symmetry.space_group_name_H-M   'P 1'
#
loop_
_entity.id
_entity.type
_entity.pdbx_description
1 polymer ?
#
loop_
_entity_poly.entity_id
_entity_poly.type
_entity_poly.pdbx_seq_one_letter_code
_entity_poly.pdbx_strand_id
1 'polypeptide(L)'
;MNTPRLSSILALGVLLSACGTSGLPENPQRFEVLGTLDLTVGESTRVSPQDLTVTGIQLRAVRSSTVDSGGYRYISTTYQVRNASLAGEPSPTSKTNVTFVAVDTQNTLLNTAVRTLKKADGTVANPALALQVLPSGHLAPDGSVSGTQSFQAFTFSETSTLNGLPTSIENVLPYGYVVDRTGGGRTLDANPATGDYQGTVTVSVKVPLQTPIENTPTSVTLSMIYVEDSVTQVTESLEEQPDPTLLNSRASTAGAERINVLAGSTFTGSYTRTLCYVPTAGDGSSTLVHQAPIVGGRMACCAVDLPRSSLLQGQDLA
;
A
#
# COMPACT_ATOMS: atom_id res chain seq x y z
N MET A 1 37.78 -65.55 16.77
CA MET A 1 36.33 -65.54 17.01
C MET A 1 35.89 -64.08 17.04
N ASN A 2 35.37 -63.61 15.91
CA ASN A 2 34.98 -62.21 15.69
C ASN A 2 33.49 -62.06 15.99
N THR A 3 33.13 -61.12 16.86
CA THR A 3 31.77 -60.61 17.00
C THR A 3 31.75 -59.15 16.50
N PRO A 4 30.98 -58.81 15.46
CA PRO A 4 30.77 -57.42 15.08
C PRO A 4 29.62 -56.82 15.91
N ARG A 5 29.82 -55.59 16.39
CA ARG A 5 28.79 -54.75 17.02
C ARG A 5 27.85 -54.21 15.94
N LEU A 6 26.54 -54.37 16.13
CA LEU A 6 25.52 -53.67 15.34
C LEU A 6 25.50 -52.19 15.74
N SER A 7 25.78 -51.30 14.79
CA SER A 7 25.50 -49.87 14.89
C SER A 7 24.08 -49.62 14.36
N SER A 8 23.18 -49.20 15.25
CA SER A 8 21.84 -48.73 14.92
C SER A 8 21.91 -47.38 14.21
N ILE A 9 21.53 -47.34 12.93
CA ILE A 9 21.32 -46.11 12.16
C ILE A 9 19.92 -45.59 12.52
N LEU A 10 19.85 -44.48 13.27
CA LEU A 10 18.62 -43.73 13.47
C LEU A 10 18.36 -42.90 12.20
N ALA A 11 17.38 -43.32 11.39
CA ALA A 11 16.91 -42.53 10.25
C ALA A 11 16.03 -41.38 10.76
N LEU A 12 16.59 -40.17 10.78
CA LEU A 12 15.84 -38.94 11.03
C LEU A 12 15.13 -38.53 9.74
N GLY A 13 13.91 -39.02 9.56
CA GLY A 13 13.04 -38.63 8.44
C GLY A 13 12.53 -37.20 8.66
N VAL A 14 13.13 -36.23 7.99
CA VAL A 14 12.60 -34.86 7.89
C VAL A 14 11.39 -34.89 6.96
N LEU A 15 10.20 -34.81 7.56
CA LEU A 15 8.96 -34.54 6.84
C LEU A 15 8.98 -33.08 6.36
N LEU A 16 9.45 -32.85 5.14
CA LEU A 16 9.15 -31.61 4.41
C LEU A 16 7.68 -31.65 4.00
N SER A 17 6.81 -31.18 4.90
CA SER A 17 5.42 -30.87 4.57
C SER A 17 5.40 -29.72 3.57
N ALA A 18 5.13 -30.02 2.30
CA ALA A 18 4.92 -29.00 1.29
C ALA A 18 3.71 -28.16 1.67
N CYS A 19 3.93 -26.90 2.02
CA CYS A 19 2.87 -25.90 2.08
C CYS A 19 2.37 -25.67 0.65
N GLY A 20 1.34 -26.41 0.24
CA GLY A 20 0.60 -26.13 -0.98
C GLY A 20 -0.09 -24.78 -0.82
N THR A 21 0.39 -23.77 -1.53
CA THR A 21 -0.35 -22.52 -1.75
C THR A 21 -1.59 -22.88 -2.57
N SER A 22 -2.73 -23.05 -1.91
CA SER A 22 -4.03 -22.97 -2.59
C SER A 22 -4.30 -21.51 -2.95
N GLY A 23 -3.47 -20.96 -3.86
CA GLY A 23 -3.76 -19.71 -4.51
C GLY A 23 -4.93 -19.94 -5.45
N LEU A 24 -5.99 -19.16 -5.33
CA LEU A 24 -6.98 -19.04 -6.39
C LEU A 24 -6.23 -18.64 -7.67
N PRO A 25 -6.64 -19.14 -8.86
CA PRO A 25 -6.02 -18.77 -10.12
C PRO A 25 -5.99 -17.24 -10.24
N GLU A 26 -4.80 -16.67 -10.29
CA GLU A 26 -4.57 -15.23 -10.38
C GLU A 26 -4.90 -14.78 -11.80
N ASN A 27 -5.83 -13.83 -11.96
CA ASN A 27 -6.16 -13.27 -13.28
C ASN A 27 -4.94 -12.44 -13.76
N PRO A 28 -4.30 -12.82 -14.88
CA PRO A 28 -3.10 -12.14 -15.36
C PRO A 28 -3.33 -10.68 -15.81
N GLN A 29 -4.58 -10.22 -15.87
CA GLN A 29 -4.94 -8.83 -16.18
C GLN A 29 -5.82 -8.23 -15.09
N ARG A 30 -5.31 -8.19 -13.85
CA ARG A 30 -6.01 -7.57 -12.73
C ARG A 30 -6.11 -6.05 -12.86
N PHE A 31 -5.01 -5.40 -13.24
CA PHE A 31 -4.91 -3.96 -13.25
C PHE A 31 -4.90 -3.42 -14.68
N GLU A 32 -5.79 -2.46 -14.94
CA GLU A 32 -5.76 -1.62 -16.14
C GLU A 32 -5.15 -0.26 -15.80
N VAL A 33 -3.96 0.03 -16.33
CA VAL A 33 -3.26 1.30 -16.08
C VAL A 33 -3.94 2.42 -16.85
N LEU A 34 -4.40 3.43 -16.12
CA LEU A 34 -5.07 4.59 -16.70
C LEU A 34 -4.16 5.81 -16.80
N GLY A 35 -3.13 5.88 -15.95
CA GLY A 35 -2.15 6.95 -15.99
C GLY A 35 -1.29 7.10 -14.75
N THR A 36 -0.47 8.16 -14.72
CA THR A 36 0.44 8.53 -13.63
C THR A 36 0.10 9.91 -13.06
N LEU A 37 0.34 10.10 -11.77
CA LEU A 37 0.17 11.38 -11.09
C LEU A 37 1.03 11.46 -9.83
N ASP A 38 1.18 12.68 -9.32
CA ASP A 38 1.74 12.91 -8.00
C ASP A 38 0.66 13.35 -7.01
N LEU A 39 0.64 12.70 -5.84
CA LEU A 39 -0.25 13.01 -4.73
C LEU A 39 0.53 13.67 -3.59
N THR A 40 0.25 14.94 -3.33
CA THR A 40 0.84 15.69 -2.19
C THR A 40 -0.03 15.60 -0.94
N VAL A 41 0.49 14.91 0.07
CA VAL A 41 -0.10 14.74 1.39
C VAL A 41 0.39 15.84 2.33
N GLY A 42 -0.48 16.38 3.20
CA GLY A 42 -0.12 17.33 4.27
C GLY A 42 -0.22 18.81 3.95
N GLU A 43 -0.54 19.20 2.71
CA GLU A 43 -0.81 20.60 2.33
C GLU A 43 -2.32 20.81 2.11
N SER A 44 -2.91 21.88 2.65
CA SER A 44 -4.35 22.23 2.43
C SER A 44 -4.57 23.66 1.95
N THR A 45 -3.58 24.55 2.08
CA THR A 45 -3.73 26.00 1.88
C THR A 45 -3.34 26.50 0.48
N ARG A 46 -2.84 25.61 -0.39
CA ARG A 46 -2.46 25.91 -1.79
C ARG A 46 -2.92 24.79 -2.73
N VAL A 47 -4.23 24.53 -2.78
CA VAL A 47 -4.79 23.59 -3.75
C VAL A 47 -4.76 24.24 -5.15
N SER A 48 -3.60 24.21 -5.80
CA SER A 48 -3.56 24.19 -7.26
C SER A 48 -4.11 22.83 -7.70
N PRO A 49 -4.85 22.73 -8.81
CA PRO A 49 -5.12 21.43 -9.43
C PRO A 49 -3.81 20.67 -9.47
N GLN A 50 -3.79 19.46 -8.91
CA GLN A 50 -2.62 18.59 -9.05
C GLN A 50 -2.31 18.47 -10.55
N ASP A 51 -1.02 18.50 -10.90
CA ASP A 51 -0.56 18.22 -12.26
C ASP A 51 -0.97 16.79 -12.60
N LEU A 52 -2.17 16.65 -13.14
CA LEU A 52 -2.67 15.43 -13.72
C LEU A 52 -2.24 15.45 -15.17
N THR A 53 -1.24 14.65 -15.49
CA THR A 53 -0.79 14.45 -16.88
C THR A 53 -1.77 13.63 -17.73
N VAL A 54 -2.95 13.25 -17.22
CA VAL A 54 -3.72 12.13 -17.79
C VAL A 54 -5.23 12.32 -17.80
N THR A 55 -5.81 11.75 -18.86
CA THR A 55 -7.23 11.75 -19.20
C THR A 55 -8.05 10.88 -18.23
N GLY A 56 -9.04 11.47 -17.57
CA GLY A 56 -10.22 10.75 -17.06
C GLY A 56 -10.45 10.74 -15.54
N ILE A 57 -9.52 11.21 -14.70
CA ILE A 57 -9.78 11.45 -13.26
C ILE A 57 -9.42 12.89 -12.90
N GLN A 58 -10.29 13.54 -12.13
CA GLN A 58 -10.10 14.86 -11.57
C GLN A 58 -10.08 14.76 -10.04
N LEU A 59 -9.06 15.35 -9.42
CA LEU A 59 -8.86 15.32 -7.98
C LEU A 59 -8.98 16.71 -7.37
N ARG A 60 -9.59 16.76 -6.19
CA ARG A 60 -9.66 17.98 -5.37
C ARG A 60 -9.34 17.64 -3.92
N ALA A 61 -8.23 18.17 -3.41
CA ALA A 61 -7.93 18.08 -1.98
C ALA A 61 -8.99 18.85 -1.18
N VAL A 62 -9.57 18.21 -0.17
CA VAL A 62 -10.63 18.81 0.67
C VAL A 62 -10.22 18.96 2.12
N ARG A 63 -9.30 18.10 2.59
CA ARG A 63 -8.85 18.10 3.98
C ARG A 63 -7.43 17.56 4.06
N SER A 64 -6.61 18.17 4.89
CA SER A 64 -5.33 17.61 5.32
C SER A 64 -5.25 17.65 6.84
N SER A 65 -4.59 16.66 7.42
CA SER A 65 -4.38 16.58 8.87
C SER A 65 -3.02 16.00 9.18
N THR A 66 -2.47 16.43 10.32
CA THR A 66 -1.26 15.86 10.90
C THR A 66 -1.54 15.46 12.34
N VAL A 67 -1.10 14.26 12.73
CA VAL A 67 -1.25 13.75 14.09
C VAL A 67 0.07 13.12 14.52
N ASP A 68 0.61 13.56 15.66
CA ASP A 68 1.83 12.97 16.22
C ASP A 68 1.42 11.90 17.24
N SER A 69 1.83 10.65 17.00
CA SER A 69 1.49 9.50 17.86
C SER A 69 2.55 8.39 17.73
N GLY A 70 2.91 7.77 18.87
CA GLY A 70 3.80 6.61 18.89
C GLY A 70 5.21 6.86 18.33
N GLY A 71 5.72 8.10 18.36
CA GLY A 71 7.02 8.47 17.79
C GLY A 71 6.99 8.76 16.28
N TYR A 72 5.80 8.82 15.68
CA TYR A 72 5.59 9.17 14.28
C TYR A 72 4.69 10.38 14.12
N ARG A 73 4.85 11.10 13.01
CA ARG A 73 3.87 12.03 12.47
C ARG A 73 3.08 11.34 11.37
N TYR A 74 1.78 11.18 11.57
CA TYR A 74 0.84 10.76 10.56
C TYR A 74 0.42 11.99 9.76
N ILE A 75 0.52 11.91 8.44
CA ILE A 75 0.20 12.97 7.51
C ILE A 75 -0.85 12.40 6.57
N SER A 76 -2.03 13.01 6.55
CA SER A 76 -3.15 12.55 5.74
C SER A 76 -3.71 13.68 4.89
N THR A 77 -4.14 13.34 3.67
CA THR A 77 -4.91 14.23 2.80
C THR A 77 -6.04 13.45 2.16
N THR A 78 -7.26 13.96 2.31
CA THR A 78 -8.46 13.45 1.66
C THR A 78 -8.69 14.22 0.37
N TYR A 79 -8.85 13.48 -0.73
CA TYR A 79 -9.23 13.99 -2.03
C TYR A 79 -10.64 13.53 -2.38
N GLN A 80 -11.38 14.45 -2.97
CA GLN A 80 -12.56 14.14 -3.74
C GLN A 80 -12.15 13.77 -5.17
N VAL A 81 -12.82 12.76 -5.73
CA VAL A 81 -12.51 12.17 -7.03
C VAL A 81 -13.72 12.29 -7.94
N ARG A 82 -13.50 12.78 -9.16
CA ARG A 82 -14.51 12.85 -10.22
C ARG A 82 -13.98 12.14 -11.46
N ASN A 83 -14.85 11.36 -12.11
CA ASN A 83 -14.56 10.66 -13.36
C ASN A 83 -14.60 11.62 -14.56
N ALA A 84 -13.62 12.53 -14.61
CA ALA A 84 -13.48 13.57 -15.62
C ALA A 84 -11.99 13.89 -15.83
N SER A 85 -11.61 14.38 -17.01
CA SER A 85 -10.26 14.88 -17.25
C SER A 85 -9.93 16.12 -16.40
N LEU A 86 -8.64 16.49 -16.38
CA LEU A 86 -8.19 17.73 -15.75
C LEU A 86 -8.88 18.98 -16.33
N ALA A 87 -9.18 18.98 -17.63
CA ALA A 87 -9.91 20.06 -18.31
C ALA A 87 -11.40 20.13 -17.90
N GLY A 88 -11.89 19.15 -17.12
CA GLY A 88 -13.27 19.08 -16.64
C GLY A 88 -14.19 18.23 -17.53
N GLU A 89 -13.71 17.79 -18.69
CA GLU A 89 -14.46 16.92 -19.61
C GLU A 89 -14.77 15.57 -18.95
N PRO A 90 -16.05 15.22 -18.76
CA PRO A 90 -16.41 14.00 -18.07
C PRO A 90 -16.10 12.76 -18.94
N SER A 91 -15.72 11.66 -18.30
CA SER A 91 -15.46 10.40 -19.00
C SER A 91 -16.77 9.75 -19.42
N PRO A 92 -16.92 9.28 -20.69
CA PRO A 92 -18.12 8.57 -21.13
C PRO A 92 -18.23 7.14 -20.57
N THR A 93 -17.15 6.63 -19.98
CA THR A 93 -17.08 5.29 -19.40
C THR A 93 -17.00 5.40 -17.88
N SER A 94 -17.84 4.62 -17.18
CA SER A 94 -17.75 4.48 -15.73
C SER A 94 -16.43 3.84 -15.32
N LYS A 95 -15.90 4.20 -14.16
CA LYS A 95 -14.66 3.61 -13.63
C LYS A 95 -14.94 2.85 -12.37
N THR A 96 -14.46 1.62 -12.24
CA THR A 96 -14.72 0.79 -11.06
C THR A 96 -13.43 0.45 -10.33
N ASN A 97 -13.48 0.53 -9.00
CA ASN A 97 -12.41 0.15 -8.10
C ASN A 97 -11.09 0.87 -8.44
N VAL A 98 -11.22 2.18 -8.72
CA VAL A 98 -10.09 3.06 -9.01
C VAL A 98 -9.13 3.04 -7.83
N THR A 99 -7.88 2.68 -8.10
CA THR A 99 -6.84 2.51 -7.09
C THR A 99 -5.59 3.26 -7.50
N PHE A 100 -5.02 4.02 -6.57
CA PHE A 100 -3.73 4.67 -6.71
C PHE A 100 -2.66 3.72 -6.19
N VAL A 101 -1.77 3.22 -7.05
CA VAL A 101 -0.70 2.30 -6.68
C VAL A 101 0.62 3.05 -6.70
N ALA A 102 1.41 2.86 -5.64
CA ALA A 102 2.69 3.52 -5.45
C ALA A 102 3.72 3.06 -6.48
N VAL A 103 4.48 4.00 -7.04
CA VAL A 103 5.51 3.70 -8.04
C VAL A 103 6.79 4.45 -7.76
N ASP A 104 7.88 3.76 -8.03
CA ASP A 104 9.22 4.30 -8.10
C ASP A 104 9.52 4.74 -9.54
N THR A 105 10.17 5.89 -9.69
CA THR A 105 10.49 6.53 -10.96
C THR A 105 11.89 7.14 -10.88
N GLN A 106 12.42 7.60 -12.00
CA GLN A 106 13.70 8.34 -12.01
C GLN A 106 13.70 9.61 -11.14
N ASN A 107 12.52 10.13 -10.75
CA ASN A 107 12.39 11.35 -9.97
C ASN A 107 12.04 11.10 -8.50
N THR A 108 11.88 9.84 -8.07
CA THR A 108 11.64 9.51 -6.66
C THR A 108 12.94 9.33 -5.90
N LEU A 109 12.84 9.40 -4.58
CA LEU A 109 13.96 9.35 -3.66
C LEU A 109 14.18 7.90 -3.22
N LEU A 110 15.41 7.41 -3.40
CA LEU A 110 15.90 6.15 -2.81
C LEU A 110 15.00 4.95 -3.13
N ASN A 111 14.59 4.82 -4.40
CA ASN A 111 13.75 3.72 -4.90
C ASN A 111 12.35 3.62 -4.24
N THR A 112 11.89 4.67 -3.55
CA THR A 112 10.56 4.72 -2.92
C THR A 112 9.54 5.39 -3.85
N ALA A 113 8.27 5.50 -3.44
CA ALA A 113 7.32 6.37 -4.13
C ALA A 113 7.46 7.85 -3.76
N VAL A 114 8.36 8.22 -2.83
CA VAL A 114 8.46 9.59 -2.34
C VAL A 114 9.23 10.45 -3.33
N ARG A 115 8.59 11.47 -3.89
CA ARG A 115 9.23 12.46 -4.78
C ARG A 115 9.81 13.63 -4.00
N THR A 116 9.09 14.16 -3.02
CA THR A 116 9.56 15.27 -2.18
C THR A 116 9.07 15.18 -0.75
N LEU A 117 9.88 15.69 0.17
CA LEU A 117 9.55 15.88 1.58
C LEU A 117 9.74 17.35 1.96
N LYS A 118 8.75 17.97 2.59
CA LYS A 118 8.85 19.35 3.06
C LYS A 118 8.59 19.46 4.55
N LYS A 119 9.33 20.34 5.21
CA LYS A 119 9.12 20.77 6.60
C LYS A 119 7.97 21.77 6.69
N ALA A 120 7.59 22.14 7.91
CA ALA A 120 6.54 23.11 8.18
C ALA A 120 6.80 24.50 7.56
N ASP A 121 8.08 24.88 7.43
CA ASP A 121 8.52 26.14 6.81
C ASP A 121 8.49 26.10 5.26
N GLY A 122 8.08 24.97 4.66
CA GLY A 122 8.03 24.75 3.22
C GLY A 122 9.37 24.40 2.57
N THR A 123 10.47 24.39 3.32
CA THR A 123 11.78 23.98 2.82
C THR A 123 11.91 22.46 2.79
N VAL A 124 12.84 21.96 1.97
CA VAL A 124 13.07 20.53 1.77
C VAL A 124 13.58 19.87 3.05
N ALA A 125 13.00 18.73 3.42
CA ALA A 125 13.48 17.89 4.52
C ALA A 125 14.61 16.96 4.06
N ASN A 126 15.28 16.28 5.00
CA ASN A 126 16.33 15.32 4.66
C ASN A 126 15.79 14.21 3.73
N PRO A 127 16.31 14.04 2.50
CA PRO A 127 15.82 13.02 1.57
C PRO A 127 16.03 11.59 2.06
N ALA A 128 16.98 11.33 2.98
CA ALA A 128 17.17 10.02 3.59
C ALA A 128 15.94 9.54 4.40
N LEU A 129 15.04 10.45 4.77
CA LEU A 129 13.79 10.10 5.43
C LEU A 129 12.80 9.39 4.48
N ALA A 130 12.99 9.44 3.16
CA ALA A 130 12.12 8.77 2.20
C ALA A 130 11.97 7.27 2.49
N LEU A 131 13.07 6.58 2.83
CA LEU A 131 13.07 5.17 3.21
C LEU A 131 12.30 4.88 4.51
N GLN A 132 12.01 5.90 5.31
CA GLN A 132 11.27 5.79 6.57
C GLN A 132 9.83 6.29 6.44
N VAL A 133 9.43 6.77 5.26
CA VAL A 133 8.03 7.07 4.96
C VAL A 133 7.31 5.75 4.72
N LEU A 134 6.35 5.43 5.59
CA LEU A 134 5.55 4.23 5.45
C LEU A 134 4.11 4.61 5.13
N PRO A 135 3.41 3.89 4.23
CA PRO A 135 1.98 4.03 4.11
C PRO A 135 1.32 3.62 5.43
N SER A 136 0.22 4.27 5.78
CA SER A 136 -0.49 4.01 7.02
C SER A 136 -2.00 4.01 6.82
N GLY A 137 -2.71 3.50 7.82
CA GLY A 137 -4.11 3.85 8.02
C GLY A 137 -4.28 5.35 8.27
N HIS A 138 -5.49 5.84 8.03
CA HIS A 138 -5.91 7.19 8.37
C HIS A 138 -6.25 7.26 9.86
N LEU A 139 -5.60 8.18 10.55
CA LEU A 139 -5.95 8.56 11.92
C LEU A 139 -6.77 9.85 11.91
N ALA A 140 -7.84 9.86 12.70
CA ALA A 140 -8.58 11.07 13.01
C ALA A 140 -7.72 12.03 13.86
N PRO A 141 -8.07 13.34 13.95
CA PRO A 141 -7.27 14.32 14.68
C PRO A 141 -7.03 14.01 16.16
N ASP A 142 -7.88 13.19 16.78
CA ASP A 142 -7.74 12.72 18.15
C ASP A 142 -6.81 11.50 18.28
N GLY A 143 -6.22 11.04 17.18
CA GLY A 143 -5.33 9.87 17.11
C GLY A 143 -6.06 8.53 16.99
N SER A 144 -7.39 8.52 16.95
CA SER A 144 -8.17 7.29 16.75
C SER A 144 -8.09 6.81 15.31
N VAL A 145 -8.23 5.50 15.09
CA VAL A 145 -8.31 4.92 13.75
C VAL A 145 -9.61 5.36 13.09
N SER A 146 -9.53 5.93 11.89
CA SER A 146 -10.71 6.35 11.15
C SER A 146 -11.50 5.15 10.64
N GLY A 147 -12.84 5.22 10.67
CA GLY A 147 -13.70 4.24 9.99
C GLY A 147 -13.57 4.26 8.46
N THR A 148 -13.06 5.37 7.89
CA THR A 148 -12.76 5.49 6.46
C THR A 148 -11.27 5.24 6.23
N GLN A 149 -10.94 4.10 5.63
CA GLN A 149 -9.58 3.71 5.28
C GLN A 149 -9.51 3.44 3.78
N SER A 150 -8.56 4.10 3.12
CA SER A 150 -8.29 3.85 1.69
C SER A 150 -7.06 2.99 1.46
N PHE A 151 -6.25 2.72 2.50
CA PHE A 151 -5.01 1.96 2.36
C PHE A 151 -5.26 0.56 1.77
N GLN A 152 -4.40 0.19 0.82
CA GLN A 152 -4.36 -1.13 0.20
C GLN A 152 -2.92 -1.63 0.18
N ALA A 153 -2.77 -2.93 0.42
CA ALA A 153 -1.54 -3.66 0.16
C ALA A 153 -1.83 -4.81 -0.81
N PHE A 154 -0.79 -5.20 -1.55
CA PHE A 154 -0.82 -6.22 -2.58
C PHE A 154 0.29 -7.24 -2.32
N THR A 155 0.25 -8.37 -2.99
CA THR A 155 1.45 -9.20 -3.12
C THR A 155 2.40 -8.58 -4.15
N PHE A 156 3.66 -9.00 -4.10
CA PHE A 156 4.63 -8.59 -5.11
C PHE A 156 4.25 -9.13 -6.51
N SER A 157 3.67 -10.34 -6.59
CA SER A 157 3.17 -10.92 -7.86
C SER A 157 2.11 -10.03 -8.52
N GLU A 158 1.17 -9.50 -7.73
CA GLU A 158 0.07 -8.69 -8.22
C GLU A 158 0.56 -7.39 -8.89
N THR A 159 1.64 -6.81 -8.37
CA THR A 159 2.18 -5.55 -8.90
C THR A 159 3.27 -5.74 -9.95
N SER A 160 4.04 -6.83 -9.89
CA SER A 160 5.06 -7.16 -10.90
C SER A 160 4.49 -7.58 -12.26
N THR A 161 3.20 -7.90 -12.34
CA THR A 161 2.51 -8.36 -13.56
C THR A 161 1.83 -7.22 -14.34
N LEU A 162 1.95 -5.98 -13.86
CA LEU A 162 1.44 -4.79 -14.55
C LEU A 162 2.13 -4.59 -15.91
N ASN A 163 1.32 -4.49 -16.96
CA ASN A 163 1.77 -4.22 -18.33
C ASN A 163 1.37 -2.81 -18.76
N GLY A 164 2.03 -2.26 -19.78
CA GLY A 164 1.69 -0.95 -20.34
C GLY A 164 2.10 0.24 -19.47
N LEU A 165 3.02 0.04 -18.52
CA LEU A 165 3.56 1.10 -17.68
C LEU A 165 4.38 2.09 -18.53
N PRO A 166 4.27 3.40 -18.27
CA PRO A 166 5.20 4.39 -18.82
C PRO A 166 6.66 4.04 -18.53
N THR A 167 7.56 4.33 -19.46
CA THR A 167 9.01 4.04 -19.35
C THR A 167 9.71 4.79 -18.21
N SER A 168 9.03 5.78 -17.60
CA SER A 168 9.53 6.52 -16.45
C SER A 168 9.38 5.76 -15.13
N ILE A 169 8.59 4.68 -15.10
CA ILE A 169 8.37 3.85 -13.91
C ILE A 169 9.45 2.76 -13.87
N GLU A 170 10.20 2.73 -12.77
CA GLU A 170 11.25 1.74 -12.52
C GLU A 170 10.69 0.53 -11.77
N ASN A 171 9.87 0.77 -10.73
CA ASN A 171 9.24 -0.30 -9.95
C ASN A 171 7.79 0.08 -9.59
N VAL A 172 6.90 -0.92 -9.56
CA VAL A 172 5.59 -0.79 -8.92
C VAL A 172 5.69 -1.36 -7.52
N LEU A 173 5.30 -0.56 -6.53
CA LEU A 173 5.38 -0.94 -5.12
C LEU A 173 4.03 -1.55 -4.68
N PRO A 174 4.03 -2.64 -3.88
CA PRO A 174 2.83 -3.39 -3.52
C PRO A 174 1.96 -2.72 -2.45
N TYR A 175 1.73 -1.42 -2.57
CA TYR A 175 0.81 -0.68 -1.74
C TYR A 175 0.16 0.49 -2.50
N GLY A 176 -0.96 0.98 -1.98
CA GLY A 176 -1.73 2.02 -2.64
C GLY A 176 -2.91 2.52 -1.81
N TYR A 177 -3.79 3.28 -2.48
CA TYR A 177 -4.99 3.85 -1.89
C TYR A 177 -6.17 3.73 -2.85
N VAL A 178 -7.26 3.11 -2.40
CA VAL A 178 -8.46 2.90 -3.21
C VAL A 178 -9.47 4.02 -3.04
N VAL A 179 -10.19 4.36 -4.11
CA VAL A 179 -11.29 5.32 -4.12
C VAL A 179 -12.56 4.64 -3.63
N ASP A 180 -13.19 5.20 -2.61
CA ASP A 180 -14.53 4.83 -2.14
C ASP A 180 -15.56 5.76 -2.78
N ARG A 181 -16.68 5.21 -3.25
CA ARG A 181 -17.80 6.04 -3.70
C ARG A 181 -18.55 6.60 -2.49
N THR A 182 -18.88 7.89 -2.53
CA THR A 182 -19.82 8.50 -1.59
C THR A 182 -21.17 7.80 -1.70
N GLY A 183 -21.65 7.23 -0.59
CA GLY A 183 -22.87 6.40 -0.55
C GLY A 183 -22.64 4.89 -0.71
N GLY A 184 -21.40 4.43 -0.85
CA GLY A 184 -21.03 3.02 -0.88
C GLY A 184 -20.70 2.47 -2.27
N GLY A 185 -19.95 1.36 -2.30
CA GLY A 185 -19.44 0.75 -3.53
C GLY A 185 -18.16 1.41 -4.08
N ARG A 186 -17.77 0.98 -5.29
CA ARG A 186 -16.47 1.30 -5.93
C ARG A 186 -16.58 1.90 -7.34
N THR A 187 -17.79 2.13 -7.84
CA THR A 187 -18.01 2.62 -9.21
C THR A 187 -18.24 4.14 -9.23
N LEU A 188 -17.47 4.84 -10.03
CA LEU A 188 -17.69 6.22 -10.43
C LEU A 188 -18.47 6.22 -11.74
N ASP A 189 -19.55 7.00 -11.79
CA ASP A 189 -20.48 6.97 -12.92
C ASP A 189 -19.82 7.53 -14.18
N ALA A 190 -20.34 7.12 -15.34
CA ALA A 190 -20.06 7.80 -16.59
C ALA A 190 -20.70 9.19 -16.61
N ASN A 191 -20.06 10.12 -17.31
CA ASN A 191 -20.57 11.46 -17.58
C ASN A 191 -20.96 12.27 -16.32
N PRO A 192 -20.16 12.32 -15.23
CA PRO A 192 -20.53 13.09 -14.05
C PRO A 192 -20.63 14.59 -14.36
N ALA A 193 -21.65 15.24 -13.80
CA ALA A 193 -21.83 16.68 -13.95
C ALA A 193 -20.62 17.46 -13.39
N THR A 194 -20.44 18.71 -13.83
CA THR A 194 -19.39 19.57 -13.27
C THR A 194 -19.58 19.72 -11.77
N GLY A 195 -18.53 19.45 -11.00
CA GLY A 195 -18.57 19.52 -9.54
C GLY A 195 -19.19 18.30 -8.85
N ASP A 196 -19.66 17.30 -9.58
CA ASP A 196 -20.12 16.02 -9.04
C ASP A 196 -18.92 15.10 -8.75
N TYR A 197 -18.33 15.28 -7.57
CA TYR A 197 -17.26 14.42 -7.06
C TYR A 197 -17.86 13.26 -6.28
N GLN A 198 -18.00 12.13 -6.96
CA GLN A 198 -18.65 10.94 -6.43
C GLN A 198 -17.70 10.06 -5.61
N GLY A 199 -16.39 10.22 -5.77
CA GLY A 199 -15.38 9.41 -5.09
C GLY A 199 -14.66 10.17 -3.99
N THR A 200 -14.11 9.44 -3.02
CA THR A 200 -13.23 9.96 -1.98
C THR A 200 -12.08 8.99 -1.78
N VAL A 201 -10.87 9.51 -1.62
CA VAL A 201 -9.68 8.74 -1.24
C VAL A 201 -8.91 9.51 -0.18
N THR A 202 -8.46 8.81 0.87
CA THR A 202 -7.58 9.41 1.88
C THR A 202 -6.20 8.78 1.80
N VAL A 203 -5.24 9.56 1.33
CA VAL A 203 -3.83 9.17 1.30
C VAL A 203 -3.24 9.48 2.66
N SER A 204 -2.69 8.46 3.32
CA SER A 204 -2.10 8.60 4.65
C SER A 204 -0.75 7.92 4.71
N VAL A 205 0.24 8.64 5.21
CA VAL A 205 1.60 8.15 5.47
C VAL A 205 2.01 8.49 6.89
N LYS A 206 2.99 7.77 7.42
CA LYS A 206 3.66 8.12 8.68
C LYS A 206 5.15 8.29 8.47
N VAL A 207 5.73 9.24 9.19
CA VAL A 207 7.16 9.53 9.20
C VAL A 207 7.67 9.61 10.63
N PRO A 208 8.87 9.09 10.96
CA PRO A 208 9.42 9.22 12.31
C PRO A 208 9.62 10.68 12.71
N LEU A 209 9.30 11.01 13.96
CA LEU A 209 9.60 12.33 14.51
C LEU A 209 11.11 12.57 14.54
N GLN A 210 11.53 13.74 14.08
CA GLN A 210 12.93 14.14 14.04
C GLN A 210 13.30 14.96 15.27
N THR A 211 14.60 15.00 15.59
CA THR A 211 15.15 15.92 16.59
C THR A 211 16.13 16.86 15.89
N PRO A 212 15.91 18.19 15.90
CA PRO A 212 14.75 18.88 16.48
C PRO A 212 13.45 18.69 15.65
N ILE A 213 12.28 18.93 16.26
CA ILE A 213 10.97 18.52 15.73
C ILE A 213 10.58 19.22 14.43
N GLU A 214 11.08 20.44 14.21
CA GLU A 214 10.91 21.22 12.98
C GLU A 214 11.51 20.53 11.74
N ASN A 215 12.42 19.58 11.92
CA ASN A 215 12.95 18.77 10.82
C ASN A 215 12.01 17.64 10.39
N THR A 216 10.94 17.39 11.15
CA THR A 216 9.94 16.37 10.81
C THR A 216 9.11 16.87 9.61
N PRO A 217 9.04 16.11 8.51
CA PRO A 217 8.22 16.47 7.38
C PRO A 217 6.77 16.71 7.79
N THR A 218 6.15 17.73 7.21
CA THR A 218 4.70 17.98 7.32
C THR A 218 3.99 17.77 5.99
N SER A 219 4.75 17.62 4.89
CA SER A 219 4.21 17.27 3.59
C SER A 219 5.11 16.26 2.87
N VAL A 220 4.46 15.34 2.14
CA VAL A 220 5.06 14.28 1.34
C VAL A 220 4.37 14.25 -0.01
N THR A 221 5.13 14.27 -1.09
CA THR A 221 4.59 14.03 -2.44
C THR A 221 4.95 12.64 -2.88
N LEU A 222 3.94 11.85 -3.27
CA LEU A 222 4.08 10.47 -3.71
C LEU A 222 3.81 10.36 -5.21
N SER A 223 4.67 9.65 -5.94
CA SER A 223 4.41 9.27 -7.33
C SER A 223 3.58 7.99 -7.37
N MET A 224 2.51 8.04 -8.14
CA MET A 224 1.48 6.99 -8.21
C MET A 224 1.11 6.72 -9.67
N ILE A 225 0.75 5.47 -9.96
CA ILE A 225 -0.18 5.18 -11.06
C ILE A 225 -1.59 5.14 -10.51
N TYR A 226 -2.58 5.43 -11.33
CA TYR A 226 -3.96 5.05 -11.03
C TYR A 226 -4.42 3.98 -12.03
N VAL A 227 -5.13 3.00 -11.49
CA VAL A 227 -5.55 1.80 -12.20
C VAL A 227 -7.03 1.54 -11.94
N GLU A 228 -7.69 0.85 -12.85
CA GLU A 228 -8.90 0.07 -12.51
C GLU A 228 -8.45 -1.32 -12.09
N ASP A 229 -8.88 -1.75 -10.90
CA ASP A 229 -8.55 -3.04 -10.33
C ASP A 229 -9.79 -3.96 -10.43
N SER A 230 -9.65 -5.08 -11.14
CA SER A 230 -10.76 -6.02 -11.31
C SER A 230 -11.18 -6.73 -10.02
N VAL A 231 -10.38 -6.67 -8.95
CA VAL A 231 -10.64 -7.33 -7.67
C VAL A 231 -10.94 -6.30 -6.59
N THR A 232 -12.18 -6.26 -6.12
CA THR A 232 -12.52 -5.40 -4.98
C THR A 232 -11.96 -6.00 -3.71
N GLN A 233 -10.98 -5.34 -3.11
CA GLN A 233 -10.37 -5.78 -1.87
C GLN A 233 -10.33 -4.68 -0.82
N VAL A 234 -10.16 -5.06 0.44
CA VAL A 234 -9.81 -4.15 1.54
C VAL A 234 -8.57 -4.65 2.25
N THR A 235 -7.75 -3.73 2.76
CA THR A 235 -6.57 -4.08 3.55
C THR A 235 -6.72 -3.55 4.97
N GLU A 236 -6.36 -4.37 5.95
CA GLU A 236 -6.16 -3.95 7.34
C GLU A 236 -4.84 -3.19 7.47
N SER A 237 -4.89 -1.96 7.97
CA SER A 237 -3.67 -1.21 8.28
C SER A 237 -3.04 -1.67 9.59
N LEU A 238 -1.74 -1.39 9.81
CA LEU A 238 -1.09 -1.69 11.10
C LEU A 238 -1.77 -0.94 12.25
N GLU A 239 -2.27 0.26 11.99
CA GLU A 239 -2.98 1.08 12.97
C GLU A 239 -4.33 0.47 13.37
N GLU A 240 -4.95 -0.32 12.49
CA GLU A 240 -6.24 -0.95 12.71
C GLU A 240 -6.17 -2.30 13.46
N GLN A 241 -5.02 -2.98 13.44
CA GLN A 241 -4.84 -4.31 14.07
C GLN A 241 -5.30 -4.43 15.53
N PRO A 242 -5.17 -3.39 16.40
CA PRO A 242 -5.67 -3.47 17.77
C PRO A 242 -7.20 -3.63 17.88
N ASP A 243 -7.96 -3.18 16.89
CA ASP A 243 -9.42 -3.28 16.84
C ASP A 243 -9.91 -3.43 15.38
N PRO A 244 -10.03 -4.67 14.87
CA PRO A 244 -10.35 -4.92 13.47
C PRO A 244 -11.87 -4.88 13.20
N THR A 245 -12.68 -4.36 14.11
CA THR A 245 -14.15 -4.26 13.91
C THR A 245 -14.50 -3.37 12.71
N LEU A 246 -13.72 -2.31 12.49
CA LEU A 246 -13.90 -1.38 11.37
C LEU A 246 -13.64 -2.06 10.01
N LEU A 247 -12.74 -3.04 9.94
CA LEU A 247 -12.39 -3.75 8.71
C LEU A 247 -13.59 -4.50 8.13
N ASN A 248 -14.37 -5.19 8.98
CA ASN A 248 -15.57 -5.92 8.57
C ASN A 248 -16.63 -4.99 7.96
N SER A 249 -16.84 -3.83 8.58
CA SER A 249 -17.79 -2.84 8.07
C SER A 249 -17.37 -2.30 6.71
N ARG A 250 -16.07 -2.01 6.53
CA ARG A 250 -15.53 -1.58 5.23
C ARG A 250 -15.62 -2.66 4.17
N ALA A 251 -15.26 -3.90 4.50
CA ALA A 251 -15.32 -5.03 3.59
C ALA A 251 -16.74 -5.20 3.03
N SER A 252 -17.75 -5.15 3.90
CA SER A 252 -19.16 -5.23 3.53
C SER A 252 -19.59 -4.03 2.66
N THR A 253 -19.26 -2.81 3.08
CA THR A 253 -19.64 -1.56 2.36
C THR A 253 -19.01 -1.49 0.96
N ALA A 254 -17.78 -1.99 0.82
CA ALA A 254 -17.08 -2.04 -0.46
C ALA A 254 -17.57 -3.18 -1.36
N GLY A 255 -18.22 -4.21 -0.80
CA GLY A 255 -18.47 -5.47 -1.52
C GLY A 255 -17.17 -6.24 -1.78
N ALA A 256 -16.26 -6.28 -0.80
CA ALA A 256 -14.94 -6.86 -0.96
C ALA A 256 -14.99 -8.38 -1.20
N GLU A 257 -14.31 -8.81 -2.25
CA GLU A 257 -14.07 -10.21 -2.61
C GLU A 257 -12.84 -10.77 -1.89
N ARG A 258 -11.99 -9.88 -1.35
CA ARG A 258 -10.76 -10.23 -0.64
C ARG A 258 -10.47 -9.26 0.49
N ILE A 259 -10.00 -9.81 1.61
CA ILE A 259 -9.52 -9.04 2.75
C ILE A 259 -8.03 -9.36 2.92
N ASN A 260 -7.17 -8.37 2.73
CA ASN A 260 -5.76 -8.50 3.05
C ASN A 260 -5.55 -8.08 4.50
N VAL A 261 -4.87 -8.92 5.27
CA VAL A 261 -4.43 -8.60 6.62
C VAL A 261 -2.92 -8.60 6.65
N LEU A 262 -2.34 -7.70 7.43
CA LEU A 262 -0.89 -7.65 7.60
C LEU A 262 -0.47 -8.64 8.69
N ALA A 263 0.79 -9.07 8.63
CA ALA A 263 1.36 -9.94 9.65
C ALA A 263 1.15 -9.35 11.07
N GLY A 264 0.74 -10.19 12.03
CA GLY A 264 0.33 -9.75 13.37
C GLY A 264 -1.18 -9.53 13.55
N SER A 265 -1.98 -9.58 12.48
CA SER A 265 -3.43 -9.46 12.56
C SER A 265 -4.08 -10.52 13.45
N THR A 266 -5.12 -10.10 14.16
CA THR A 266 -6.02 -10.99 14.93
C THR A 266 -7.37 -11.20 14.23
N PHE A 267 -7.55 -10.61 13.04
CA PHE A 267 -8.80 -10.65 12.31
C PHE A 267 -9.17 -12.08 11.87
N THR A 268 -10.41 -12.47 12.13
CA THR A 268 -10.97 -13.74 11.71
C THR A 268 -12.18 -13.49 10.81
N GLY A 269 -11.99 -13.58 9.49
CA GLY A 269 -13.05 -13.41 8.50
C GLY A 269 -12.84 -14.29 7.28
N SER A 270 -13.89 -14.45 6.48
CA SER A 270 -13.82 -15.12 5.18
C SER A 270 -13.00 -14.30 4.18
N TYR A 271 -12.46 -14.97 3.15
CA TYR A 271 -11.69 -14.33 2.07
C TYR A 271 -10.42 -13.59 2.54
N THR A 272 -9.90 -13.97 3.71
CA THR A 272 -8.72 -13.36 4.31
C THR A 272 -7.43 -13.93 3.70
N ARG A 273 -6.50 -13.04 3.34
CA ARG A 273 -5.14 -13.36 2.94
C ARG A 273 -4.15 -12.57 3.79
N THR A 274 -3.20 -13.26 4.41
CA THR A 274 -2.13 -12.61 5.17
C THR A 274 -1.00 -12.18 4.25
N LEU A 275 -0.61 -10.91 4.32
CA LEU A 275 0.57 -10.36 3.66
C LEU A 275 1.71 -10.23 4.66
N CYS A 276 2.79 -10.95 4.39
CA CYS A 276 3.93 -11.10 5.28
C CYS A 276 5.10 -10.20 4.92
N TYR A 277 5.07 -9.71 3.68
CA TYR A 277 6.10 -8.87 3.10
C TYR A 277 5.43 -7.83 2.20
N VAL A 278 5.65 -6.55 2.51
CA VAL A 278 5.17 -5.41 1.71
C VAL A 278 6.32 -4.41 1.61
N PRO A 279 7.16 -4.49 0.57
CA PRO A 279 8.23 -3.51 0.35
C PRO A 279 7.65 -2.14 0.05
N THR A 280 8.31 -1.11 0.59
CA THR A 280 8.02 0.31 0.35
C THR A 280 9.14 1.00 -0.43
N ALA A 281 10.20 0.26 -0.76
CA ALA A 281 11.24 0.63 -1.71
C ALA A 281 11.46 -0.52 -2.72
N GLY A 282 11.74 -0.20 -3.98
CA GLY A 282 11.88 -1.17 -5.08
C GLY A 282 13.06 -2.13 -4.91
N ASP A 283 14.09 -1.71 -4.18
CA ASP A 283 15.25 -2.54 -3.82
C ASP A 283 15.03 -3.36 -2.53
N GLY A 284 13.87 -3.22 -1.89
CA GLY A 284 13.55 -3.89 -0.62
C GLY A 284 14.27 -3.31 0.60
N SER A 285 14.97 -2.18 0.48
CA SER A 285 15.66 -1.51 1.59
C SER A 285 14.71 -0.94 2.66
N SER A 286 13.42 -0.81 2.33
CA SER A 286 12.35 -0.41 3.21
C SER A 286 11.13 -1.32 3.05
N THR A 287 10.49 -1.63 4.18
CA THR A 287 9.32 -2.53 4.23
C THR A 287 8.31 -2.04 5.25
N LEU A 288 7.02 -2.10 4.92
CA LEU A 288 5.93 -1.88 5.88
C LEU A 288 5.82 -3.05 6.87
N VAL A 289 5.89 -4.28 6.35
CA VAL A 289 5.95 -5.52 7.14
C VAL A 289 6.97 -6.45 6.54
N HIS A 290 7.68 -7.15 7.41
CA HIS A 290 8.59 -8.23 7.08
C HIS A 290 8.62 -9.21 8.25
N GLN A 291 7.89 -10.32 8.14
CA GLN A 291 7.97 -11.42 9.11
C GLN A 291 8.59 -12.65 8.46
N ALA A 292 9.72 -13.10 9.04
CA ALA A 292 10.31 -14.39 8.72
C ALA A 292 9.40 -15.54 9.23
N PRO A 293 9.40 -16.71 8.57
CA PRO A 293 8.65 -17.86 9.05
C PRO A 293 9.17 -18.34 10.41
N ILE A 294 8.33 -18.32 11.44
CA ILE A 294 8.66 -18.93 12.74
C ILE A 294 8.48 -20.45 12.64
N VAL A 295 9.57 -21.19 12.59
CA VAL A 295 9.58 -22.64 12.83
C VAL A 295 9.38 -22.87 14.33
N GLY A 296 8.19 -23.34 14.75
CA GLY A 296 8.02 -23.78 16.15
C GLY A 296 6.69 -23.54 16.87
N GLY A 297 5.58 -23.22 16.20
CA GLY A 297 4.29 -23.50 16.86
C GLY A 297 3.01 -22.83 16.38
N ARG A 298 3.06 -21.67 15.72
CA ARG A 298 1.93 -21.10 14.96
C ARG A 298 2.45 -20.17 13.87
N MET A 299 2.50 -20.66 12.63
CA MET A 299 2.87 -19.90 11.44
C MET A 299 1.62 -19.29 10.80
N ALA A 300 1.60 -17.97 10.59
CA ALA A 300 0.71 -17.32 9.61
C ALA A 300 1.44 -16.99 8.30
N CYS A 301 2.78 -16.97 8.31
CA CYS A 301 3.65 -16.57 7.22
C CYS A 301 4.69 -17.66 6.95
N CYS A 302 4.59 -18.37 5.82
CA CYS A 302 5.65 -19.24 5.32
C CYS A 302 6.59 -18.44 4.40
N ALA A 303 7.83 -18.91 4.22
CA ALA A 303 8.98 -18.26 3.57
C ALA A 303 8.84 -17.82 2.09
N VAL A 304 7.63 -17.71 1.53
CA VAL A 304 7.41 -17.92 0.09
C VAL A 304 7.57 -16.67 -0.78
N ASP A 305 7.48 -15.45 -0.22
CA ASP A 305 7.44 -14.21 -1.01
C ASP A 305 8.65 -13.28 -0.83
N LEU A 306 9.83 -13.82 -0.52
CA LEU A 306 11.05 -13.01 -0.58
C LEU A 306 11.57 -12.93 -2.02
N PRO A 307 11.81 -11.72 -2.58
CA PRO A 307 12.51 -11.61 -3.84
C PRO A 307 13.90 -12.27 -3.72
N ARG A 308 14.27 -13.08 -4.72
CA ARG A 308 15.50 -13.89 -4.73
C ARG A 308 16.79 -13.11 -4.44
N SER A 309 16.78 -11.78 -4.53
CA SER A 309 17.94 -10.91 -4.27
C SER A 309 18.30 -10.77 -2.79
N SER A 310 17.38 -11.02 -1.84
CA SER A 310 17.68 -10.83 -0.40
C SER A 310 18.38 -12.03 0.27
N LEU A 311 18.40 -13.20 -0.38
CA LEU A 311 19.00 -14.42 0.18
C LEU A 311 20.50 -14.57 -0.11
N LEU A 312 21.09 -13.76 -0.99
CA LEU A 312 22.49 -13.90 -1.42
C LEU A 312 23.50 -13.04 -0.65
N GLN A 313 23.09 -12.21 0.31
CA GLN A 313 24.02 -11.41 1.12
C GLN A 313 24.47 -12.08 2.43
N GLY A 314 24.03 -13.32 2.72
CA GLY A 314 24.30 -13.99 3.99
C GLY A 314 25.22 -15.21 3.95
N GLN A 315 25.73 -15.63 2.78
CA GLN A 315 26.57 -16.82 2.65
C GLN A 315 27.81 -16.56 1.81
N ASP A 316 28.72 -15.74 2.32
CA ASP A 316 30.14 -15.78 1.92
C ASP A 316 30.99 -15.06 2.97
N LEU A 317 31.04 -15.64 4.18
CA LEU A 317 32.14 -15.46 5.13
C LEU A 317 32.26 -16.76 5.94
N ALA A 318 33.02 -17.71 5.40
CA ALA A 318 33.63 -18.81 6.13
C ALA A 318 35.10 -18.90 5.72
#